data_AF-A0A7C5YP19-F1
#
_entry.id   AF-A0A7C5YP19-F1
#
_cell.length_a   1.000
_cell.length_b   1.000
_cell.length_c   1.000
_cell.angle_alpha   90.00
_cell.angle_beta   90.00
_cell.angle_gamma   90.00
#
_symmetry.space_group_name_H-M   'P 1'
#
loop_
_entity.id
_entity.type
_entity.pdbx_description
1 polymer ?
#
loop_
_entity_poly.entity_id
_entity_poly.type
_entity_poly.pdbx_seq_one_letter_code
_entity_poly.pdbx_strand_id
1 'polypeptide(L)'
;MTDLIFKSCLIIDGTGKEPYLSDLKIRQGKIEEIGNIPNAHEARVIDGTGLALAPGFIDAHGHSDYHLLVLPNGESKLLQGITTEVGGNCGYSAVPFFGELAKERKKGLKKEYNLEQDFATFSEYFERLEELGIGFNFAPLVGYNTVRACVIGYRRQAPSAKEMKRIQREIEKAMREGALGMSAGLIYPPGSYATKQELISALKPVREADGIFSCHIRSEGDELLEAIRELIEIGTKARVRVELSHLKTSGPENWNKLDKTFELIEKAQKQGLEIKADRYPYTASFTSLSAVLPDWVFEGGGEAYLENLKKNRKRIKEELSKKPNDYWKRIIVSQCFSERAKEV
;
A
#
# COMPACT_ATOMS: atom_id res chain seq x y z
N MET A 1 -13.48 -1.33 29.48
CA MET A 1 -13.50 -2.67 28.84
C MET A 1 -13.52 -3.71 29.94
N THR A 2 -14.40 -4.70 29.84
CA THR A 2 -14.41 -5.87 30.73
C THR A 2 -13.18 -6.73 30.46
N ASP A 3 -12.61 -7.36 31.49
CA ASP A 3 -11.54 -8.34 31.33
C ASP A 3 -12.00 -9.50 30.45
N LEU A 4 -11.12 -10.00 29.59
CA LEU A 4 -11.36 -11.17 28.73
C LEU A 4 -10.40 -12.28 29.11
N ILE A 5 -10.90 -13.51 29.24
CA ILE A 5 -10.08 -14.70 29.46
C ILE A 5 -10.37 -15.69 28.35
N PHE A 6 -9.34 -16.07 27.61
CA PHE A 6 -9.37 -17.18 26.66
C PHE A 6 -8.84 -18.42 27.37
N LYS A 7 -9.63 -19.50 27.38
CA LYS A 7 -9.29 -20.76 28.07
C LYS A 7 -8.88 -21.83 27.07
N SER A 8 -7.92 -22.67 27.46
CA SER A 8 -7.58 -23.91 26.75
C SER A 8 -7.29 -23.73 25.25
N CYS A 9 -6.62 -22.63 24.90
CA CYS A 9 -6.28 -22.30 23.52
C CYS A 9 -4.95 -22.95 23.11
N LEU A 10 -4.83 -23.31 21.82
CA LEU A 10 -3.53 -23.55 21.22
C LEU A 10 -2.89 -22.19 20.87
N ILE A 11 -1.95 -21.71 21.68
CA ILE A 11 -1.29 -20.42 21.47
C ILE A 11 -0.23 -20.54 20.38
N ILE A 12 -0.35 -19.68 19.37
CA ILE A 12 0.64 -19.46 18.31
C ILE A 12 1.11 -18.01 18.44
N ASP A 13 2.20 -17.78 19.17
CA ASP A 13 2.60 -16.43 19.63
C ASP A 13 3.29 -15.54 18.58
N GLY A 14 3.50 -16.05 17.37
CA GLY A 14 4.15 -15.34 16.27
C GLY A 14 5.68 -15.29 16.34
N THR A 15 6.31 -15.90 17.35
CA THR A 15 7.79 -15.95 17.48
C THR A 15 8.46 -17.02 16.60
N GLY A 16 7.65 -17.90 15.99
CA GLY A 16 8.12 -19.06 15.22
C GLY A 16 8.46 -20.28 16.08
N LYS A 17 8.20 -20.24 17.39
CA LYS A 17 8.32 -21.40 18.29
C LYS A 17 7.12 -22.35 18.11
N GLU A 18 7.29 -23.58 18.61
CA GLU A 18 6.22 -24.58 18.64
C GLU A 18 4.99 -24.08 19.41
N PRO A 19 3.77 -24.31 18.89
CA PRO A 19 2.53 -23.97 19.59
C PRO A 19 2.37 -24.70 20.92
N TYR A 20 1.69 -24.10 21.89
CA TYR A 20 1.46 -24.68 23.21
C TYR A 20 0.06 -24.40 23.75
N LEU A 21 -0.47 -25.31 24.55
CA LEU A 21 -1.78 -25.13 25.20
C LEU A 21 -1.65 -24.24 26.42
N SER A 22 -2.47 -23.19 26.50
CA SER A 22 -2.51 -22.28 27.64
C SER A 22 -3.79 -21.44 27.66
N ASP A 23 -4.03 -20.75 28.77
CA ASP A 23 -4.99 -19.65 28.85
C ASP A 23 -4.29 -18.30 28.60
N LEU A 24 -5.07 -17.29 28.22
CA LEU A 24 -4.63 -15.90 28.05
C LEU A 24 -5.64 -14.93 28.64
N LYS A 25 -5.17 -13.97 29.44
CA LYS A 25 -6.01 -12.89 29.99
C LYS A 25 -5.67 -11.55 29.35
N ILE A 26 -6.71 -10.85 28.92
CA ILE A 26 -6.64 -9.46 28.47
C ILE A 26 -7.30 -8.57 29.52
N ARG A 27 -6.58 -7.54 29.93
CA ARG A 27 -7.06 -6.50 30.84
C ARG A 27 -6.74 -5.14 30.24
N GLN A 28 -7.74 -4.25 30.20
CA GLN A 28 -7.59 -2.89 29.67
C GLN A 28 -6.92 -2.85 28.27
N GLY A 29 -7.29 -3.78 27.39
CA GLY A 29 -6.78 -3.86 26.02
C GLY A 29 -5.35 -4.39 25.88
N LYS A 30 -4.74 -4.91 26.95
CA LYS A 30 -3.39 -5.50 26.94
C LYS A 30 -3.42 -6.94 27.41
N ILE A 31 -2.52 -7.75 26.87
CA ILE A 31 -2.24 -9.08 27.39
C ILE A 31 -1.63 -8.91 28.79
N GLU A 32 -2.33 -9.38 29.82
CA GLU A 32 -1.90 -9.30 31.22
C GLU A 32 -1.12 -10.55 31.64
N GLU A 33 -1.62 -11.72 31.26
CA GLU A 33 -1.08 -13.00 31.69
C GLU A 33 -1.31 -14.09 30.64
N ILE A 34 -0.35 -15.02 30.53
CA ILE A 34 -0.45 -16.26 29.76
C ILE A 34 -0.03 -17.39 30.70
N GLY A 35 -0.89 -18.38 30.89
CA GLY A 35 -0.62 -19.51 31.76
C GLY A 35 -1.87 -20.25 32.18
N ASN A 36 -1.89 -20.74 33.43
CA ASN A 36 -3.08 -21.33 34.03
C ASN A 36 -3.86 -20.24 34.78
N ILE A 37 -4.96 -19.79 34.21
CA ILE A 37 -5.67 -18.59 34.68
C ILE A 37 -7.01 -19.02 35.32
N PRO A 38 -7.23 -18.79 36.62
CA PRO A 38 -8.50 -19.12 37.26
C PRO A 38 -9.64 -18.28 36.68
N ASN A 39 -10.85 -18.83 36.69
CA ASN A 39 -12.03 -18.07 36.29
C ASN A 39 -12.25 -16.90 37.25
N ALA A 40 -12.46 -15.70 36.70
CA ALA A 40 -12.77 -14.50 37.47
C ALA A 40 -14.24 -14.12 37.27
N HIS A 41 -14.94 -13.77 38.36
CA HIS A 41 -16.39 -13.59 38.38
C HIS A 41 -16.90 -12.42 37.50
N GLU A 42 -16.02 -11.47 37.14
CA GLU A 42 -16.34 -10.30 36.33
C GLU A 42 -15.73 -10.34 34.92
N ALA A 43 -14.96 -11.38 34.58
CA ALA A 43 -14.35 -11.50 33.26
C ALA A 43 -15.26 -12.26 32.30
N ARG A 44 -15.30 -11.82 31.02
CA ARG A 44 -15.90 -12.62 29.96
C ARG A 44 -14.95 -13.75 29.59
N VAL A 45 -15.39 -14.99 29.79
CA VAL A 45 -14.61 -16.19 29.47
C VAL A 45 -15.00 -16.72 28.08
N ILE A 46 -13.99 -17.02 27.27
CA ILE A 46 -14.11 -17.62 25.94
C ILE A 46 -13.42 -18.97 25.99
N ASP A 47 -14.15 -20.04 25.68
CA ASP A 47 -13.59 -21.38 25.53
C ASP A 47 -12.93 -21.51 24.14
N GLY A 48 -11.61 -21.70 24.14
CA GLY A 48 -10.81 -21.89 22.93
C GLY A 48 -10.45 -23.35 22.67
N THR A 49 -11.12 -24.30 23.31
CA THR A 49 -10.89 -25.74 23.09
C THR A 49 -11.01 -26.08 21.60
N GLY A 50 -9.94 -26.65 21.04
CA GLY A 50 -9.87 -27.01 19.61
C GLY A 50 -9.61 -25.83 18.66
N LEU A 51 -9.39 -24.63 19.19
CA LEU A 51 -9.09 -23.42 18.43
C LEU A 51 -7.66 -22.93 18.70
N ALA A 52 -7.11 -22.18 17.74
CA ALA A 52 -5.85 -21.48 17.89
C ALA A 52 -6.10 -20.03 18.34
N LEU A 53 -5.21 -19.53 19.20
CA LEU A 53 -5.14 -18.11 19.56
C LEU A 53 -3.80 -17.56 19.10
N ALA A 54 -3.84 -16.56 18.23
CA ALA A 54 -2.67 -15.93 17.63
C ALA A 54 -2.74 -14.40 17.78
N PRO A 55 -1.62 -13.67 17.63
CA PRO A 55 -1.66 -12.24 17.36
C PRO A 55 -2.56 -11.95 16.17
N GLY A 56 -3.30 -10.84 16.23
CA GLY A 56 -4.08 -10.39 15.10
C GLY A 56 -3.19 -10.13 13.88
N PHE A 57 -3.68 -10.45 12.69
CA PHE A 57 -2.86 -10.38 11.49
C PHE A 57 -2.59 -8.93 11.10
N ILE A 58 -1.38 -8.70 10.60
CA ILE A 58 -0.94 -7.41 10.07
C ILE A 58 -0.97 -7.52 8.55
N ASP A 59 -1.90 -6.81 7.92
CA ASP A 59 -1.93 -6.64 6.47
C ASP A 59 -0.89 -5.58 6.08
N ALA A 60 0.25 -6.03 5.56
CA ALA A 60 1.34 -5.15 5.16
C ALA A 60 1.04 -4.34 3.88
N HIS A 61 -0.01 -4.70 3.12
CA HIS A 61 -0.26 -4.14 1.81
C HIS A 61 -1.74 -3.75 1.60
N GLY A 62 -2.15 -2.69 2.29
CA GLY A 62 -3.49 -2.13 2.22
C GLY A 62 -3.68 -0.96 1.26
N HIS A 63 -4.93 -0.77 0.85
CA HIS A 63 -5.42 0.38 0.09
C HIS A 63 -6.75 0.91 0.69
N SER A 64 -6.94 0.79 2.00
CA SER A 64 -8.18 1.23 2.67
C SER A 64 -8.21 2.73 2.95
N ASP A 65 -7.22 3.51 2.49
CA ASP A 65 -7.06 4.96 2.69
C ASP A 65 -8.35 5.78 2.53
N TYR A 66 -9.15 5.48 1.51
CA TYR A 66 -10.44 6.13 1.29
C TYR A 66 -11.62 5.27 1.79
N HIS A 67 -11.48 3.95 1.76
CA HIS A 67 -12.54 3.03 2.17
C HIS A 67 -12.86 3.14 3.66
N LEU A 68 -11.87 3.42 4.52
CA LEU A 68 -12.09 3.66 5.95
C LEU A 68 -12.95 4.89 6.23
N LEU A 69 -12.97 5.87 5.32
CA LEU A 69 -13.83 7.06 5.44
C LEU A 69 -15.29 6.78 5.07
N VAL A 70 -15.54 5.66 4.39
CA VAL A 70 -16.87 5.27 3.86
C VAL A 70 -17.44 4.11 4.67
N LEU A 71 -16.58 3.16 5.04
CA LEU A 71 -16.89 1.91 5.74
C LEU A 71 -15.93 1.73 6.92
N PRO A 72 -16.06 2.56 7.98
CA PRO A 72 -15.10 2.59 9.09
C PRO A 72 -15.02 1.27 9.87
N ASN A 73 -16.08 0.46 9.86
CA ASN A 73 -16.07 -0.87 10.50
C ASN A 73 -14.99 -1.80 9.95
N GLY A 74 -14.62 -1.66 8.67
CA GLY A 74 -13.51 -2.45 8.10
C GLY A 74 -13.78 -3.97 8.05
N GLU A 75 -15.04 -4.38 7.90
CA GLU A 75 -15.47 -5.79 8.01
C GLU A 75 -14.70 -6.74 7.10
N SER A 76 -14.40 -6.29 5.87
CA SER A 76 -13.58 -7.06 4.92
C SER A 76 -12.21 -7.45 5.47
N LYS A 77 -11.65 -6.67 6.40
CA LYS A 77 -10.38 -6.96 7.09
C LYS A 77 -10.60 -7.79 8.34
N LEU A 78 -11.53 -7.36 9.21
CA LEU A 78 -11.78 -8.01 10.50
C LEU A 78 -12.23 -9.47 10.35
N LEU A 79 -13.07 -9.78 9.35
CA LEU A 79 -13.55 -11.15 9.09
C LEU A 79 -12.43 -12.11 8.66
N GLN A 80 -11.27 -11.59 8.26
CA GLN A 80 -10.07 -12.39 7.95
C GLN A 80 -9.10 -12.49 9.14
N GLY A 81 -9.41 -11.88 10.28
CA GLY A 81 -8.53 -11.81 11.45
C GLY A 81 -7.48 -10.70 11.38
N ILE A 82 -7.58 -9.77 10.42
CA ILE A 82 -6.68 -8.61 10.30
C ILE A 82 -7.05 -7.58 11.37
N THR A 83 -6.07 -7.22 12.21
CA THR A 83 -6.24 -6.19 13.25
C THR A 83 -5.44 -4.92 12.98
N THR A 84 -4.51 -4.97 12.02
CA THR A 84 -3.70 -3.83 11.62
C THR A 84 -3.51 -3.84 10.11
N GLU A 85 -3.65 -2.69 9.46
CA GLU A 85 -3.30 -2.52 8.04
C GLU A 85 -2.27 -1.40 7.87
N VAL A 86 -1.27 -1.67 7.02
CA VAL A 86 -0.39 -0.64 6.47
C VAL A 86 -1.00 -0.14 5.17
N GLY A 87 -1.52 1.09 5.17
CA GLY A 87 -2.10 1.74 3.99
C GLY A 87 -1.11 2.63 3.25
N GLY A 88 -1.61 3.41 2.29
CA GLY A 88 -0.78 4.36 1.58
C GLY A 88 0.22 3.72 0.62
N ASN A 89 -0.08 2.53 0.09
CA ASN A 89 0.82 1.74 -0.75
C ASN A 89 0.85 2.19 -2.23
N CYS A 90 1.80 1.64 -2.98
CA CYS A 90 1.95 1.84 -4.44
C CYS A 90 2.07 3.32 -4.87
N GLY A 91 2.55 4.19 -3.99
CA GLY A 91 2.70 5.62 -4.23
C GLY A 91 1.43 6.44 -4.00
N TYR A 92 0.31 5.83 -3.62
CA TYR A 92 -0.97 6.52 -3.42
C TYR A 92 -1.34 6.56 -1.94
N SER A 93 -1.93 7.67 -1.51
CA SER A 93 -2.35 7.92 -0.13
C SER A 93 -3.46 8.96 -0.13
N ALA A 94 -4.31 8.97 0.91
CA ALA A 94 -5.41 9.93 1.06
C ALA A 94 -4.93 11.39 1.11
N VAL A 95 -3.74 11.60 1.69
CA VAL A 95 -3.08 12.89 1.92
C VAL A 95 -1.58 12.79 1.59
N PRO A 96 -0.88 13.90 1.27
CA PRO A 96 -1.37 15.27 1.26
C PRO A 96 -2.33 15.56 0.11
N PHE A 97 -3.22 16.52 0.32
CA PHE A 97 -4.32 16.81 -0.61
C PHE A 97 -4.39 18.31 -0.95
N PHE A 98 -3.64 18.73 -1.99
CA PHE A 98 -3.66 20.11 -2.47
C PHE A 98 -3.36 20.21 -3.97
N GLY A 99 -3.42 21.43 -4.51
CA GLY A 99 -3.10 21.70 -5.91
C GLY A 99 -4.14 21.14 -6.89
N GLU A 100 -3.72 20.91 -8.14
CA GLU A 100 -4.60 20.36 -9.18
C GLU A 100 -5.06 18.92 -8.85
N LEU A 101 -4.20 18.13 -8.21
CA LEU A 101 -4.57 16.77 -7.78
C LEU A 101 -5.80 16.78 -6.88
N ALA A 102 -5.87 17.70 -5.90
CA ALA A 102 -7.03 17.79 -5.02
C ALA A 102 -8.31 18.14 -5.78
N LYS A 103 -8.26 19.05 -6.77
CA LYS A 103 -9.42 19.40 -7.58
C LYS A 103 -9.94 18.21 -8.38
N GLU A 104 -9.04 17.44 -8.99
CA GLU A 104 -9.38 16.25 -9.76
C GLU A 104 -9.93 15.14 -8.87
N ARG A 105 -9.23 14.82 -7.77
CA ARG A 105 -9.64 13.78 -6.83
C ARG A 105 -10.96 14.11 -6.14
N LYS A 106 -11.22 15.36 -5.74
CA LYS A 106 -12.52 15.76 -5.14
C LYS A 106 -13.71 15.37 -6.02
N LYS A 107 -13.61 15.58 -7.34
CA LYS A 107 -14.66 15.18 -8.30
C LYS A 107 -14.85 13.66 -8.34
N GLY A 108 -13.74 12.92 -8.34
CA GLY A 108 -13.75 11.45 -8.33
C GLY A 108 -14.37 10.87 -7.05
N LEU A 109 -13.88 11.32 -5.89
CA LEU A 109 -14.35 10.87 -4.57
C LEU A 109 -15.84 11.15 -4.36
N LYS A 110 -16.32 12.34 -4.75
CA LYS A 110 -17.74 12.67 -4.67
C LYS A 110 -18.59 11.77 -5.58
N LYS A 111 -18.10 11.47 -6.78
CA LYS A 111 -18.84 10.64 -7.75
C LYS A 111 -18.88 9.17 -7.34
N GLU A 112 -17.77 8.63 -6.85
CA GLU A 112 -17.60 7.20 -6.60
C GLU A 112 -18.07 6.78 -5.21
N TYR A 113 -17.79 7.62 -4.20
CA TYR A 113 -18.02 7.29 -2.79
C TYR A 113 -18.97 8.27 -2.08
N ASN A 114 -19.49 9.29 -2.78
CA ASN A 114 -20.19 10.42 -2.17
C ASN A 114 -19.37 11.12 -1.06
N LEU A 115 -18.04 11.04 -1.14
CA LEU A 115 -17.12 11.56 -0.14
C LEU A 115 -16.67 12.98 -0.49
N GLU A 116 -16.80 13.90 0.45
CA GLU A 116 -16.25 15.25 0.37
C GLU A 116 -15.04 15.38 1.28
N GLN A 117 -13.84 15.26 0.70
CA GLN A 117 -12.61 15.44 1.45
C GLN A 117 -12.33 16.93 1.70
N ASP A 118 -12.38 17.31 2.97
CA ASP A 118 -12.14 18.64 3.52
C ASP A 118 -10.80 18.76 4.26
N PHE A 119 -10.10 17.66 4.49
CA PHE A 119 -8.77 17.59 5.11
C PHE A 119 -7.64 17.41 4.08
N ALA A 120 -6.43 17.86 4.44
CA ALA A 120 -5.27 17.88 3.56
C ALA A 120 -3.97 17.33 4.15
N THR A 121 -3.92 17.08 5.46
CA THR A 121 -2.72 16.63 6.20
C THR A 121 -2.93 15.28 6.85
N PHE A 122 -1.86 14.63 7.31
CA PHE A 122 -1.98 13.35 8.02
C PHE A 122 -2.65 13.53 9.38
N SER A 123 -2.36 14.62 10.09
CA SER A 123 -3.03 14.92 11.36
C SER A 123 -4.54 15.05 11.20
N GLU A 124 -5.00 15.87 10.25
CA GLU A 124 -6.45 16.02 9.98
C GLU A 124 -7.10 14.71 9.48
N TYR A 125 -6.36 13.91 8.72
CA TYR A 125 -6.84 12.60 8.28
C TYR A 125 -6.99 11.63 9.45
N PHE A 126 -6.03 11.59 10.37
CA PHE A 126 -6.13 10.76 11.58
C PHE A 126 -7.25 11.24 12.51
N GLU A 127 -7.41 12.55 12.72
CA GLU A 127 -8.55 13.11 13.45
C GLU A 127 -9.87 12.63 12.84
N ARG A 128 -10.00 12.66 11.51
CA ARG A 128 -11.21 12.15 10.84
C ARG A 128 -11.43 10.65 11.04
N LEU A 129 -10.37 9.83 11.03
CA LEU A 129 -10.50 8.39 11.31
C LEU A 129 -10.87 8.11 12.77
N GLU A 130 -10.35 8.89 13.71
CA GLU A 130 -10.69 8.80 15.13
C GLU A 130 -12.15 9.21 15.38
N GLU A 131 -12.62 10.29 14.76
CA GLU A 131 -14.03 10.74 14.81
C GLU A 131 -14.98 9.65 14.29
N LEU A 132 -14.58 8.94 13.23
CA LEU A 132 -15.38 7.85 12.65
C LEU A 132 -15.33 6.56 13.48
N GLY A 133 -14.31 6.37 14.31
CA GLY A 133 -14.13 5.16 15.11
C GLY A 133 -13.86 3.91 14.26
N ILE A 134 -12.72 3.90 13.54
CA ILE A 134 -12.36 2.75 12.68
C ILE A 134 -12.20 1.43 13.45
N GLY A 135 -12.55 0.32 12.79
CA GLY A 135 -12.61 -1.02 13.41
C GLY A 135 -11.27 -1.73 13.62
N PHE A 136 -10.18 -1.26 13.02
CA PHE A 136 -8.85 -1.87 13.12
C PHE A 136 -7.75 -0.79 13.11
N ASN A 137 -6.53 -1.15 13.50
CA ASN A 137 -5.40 -0.20 13.54
C ASN A 137 -4.95 0.15 12.11
N PHE A 138 -4.79 1.44 11.80
CA PHE A 138 -4.35 1.87 10.49
C PHE A 138 -3.03 2.64 10.57
N ALA A 139 -2.03 2.20 9.80
CA ALA A 139 -0.68 2.75 9.85
C ALA A 139 -0.17 3.12 8.43
N PRO A 140 -0.53 4.30 7.91
CA PRO A 140 -0.29 4.65 6.52
C PRO A 140 1.14 5.07 6.19
N LEU A 141 1.52 4.86 4.93
CA LEU A 141 2.68 5.48 4.28
C LEU A 141 2.27 6.75 3.54
N VAL A 142 3.19 7.70 3.36
CA VAL A 142 2.98 8.81 2.42
C VAL A 142 3.27 8.36 0.99
N GLY A 143 2.29 8.50 0.10
CA GLY A 143 2.41 8.11 -1.29
C GLY A 143 3.24 9.12 -2.09
N TYR A 144 4.39 8.71 -2.61
CA TYR A 144 5.23 9.56 -3.44
C TYR A 144 4.52 10.03 -4.72
N ASN A 145 3.71 9.18 -5.36
CA ASN A 145 2.94 9.55 -6.55
C ASN A 145 1.91 10.64 -6.20
N THR A 146 1.26 10.55 -5.03
CA THR A 146 0.39 11.60 -4.48
C THR A 146 1.16 12.92 -4.29
N VAL A 147 2.29 12.89 -3.58
CA VAL A 147 3.09 14.09 -3.31
C VAL A 147 3.59 14.73 -4.61
N ARG A 148 4.12 13.92 -5.54
CA ARG A 148 4.61 14.39 -6.84
C ARG A 148 3.49 15.06 -7.62
N ALA A 149 2.30 14.46 -7.66
CA ALA A 149 1.14 15.07 -8.34
C ALA A 149 0.68 16.37 -7.66
N CYS A 150 0.69 16.45 -6.33
CA CYS A 150 0.35 17.69 -5.61
C CYS A 150 1.32 18.84 -5.92
N VAL A 151 2.62 18.56 -6.09
CA VAL A 151 3.65 19.60 -6.26
C VAL A 151 3.87 19.97 -7.74
N ILE A 152 3.97 18.97 -8.62
CA ILE A 152 4.33 19.18 -10.03
C ILE A 152 3.34 18.58 -11.02
N GLY A 153 2.22 18.02 -10.54
CA GLY A 153 1.24 17.35 -11.38
C GLY A 153 1.81 16.13 -12.11
N TYR A 154 1.25 15.85 -13.28
CA TYR A 154 1.64 14.74 -14.15
C TYR A 154 2.64 15.19 -15.23
N ARG A 155 3.48 16.19 -14.95
CA ARG A 155 4.54 16.57 -15.90
C ARG A 155 5.59 15.46 -16.01
N ARG A 156 5.95 15.11 -17.25
CA ARG A 156 6.92 14.06 -17.57
C ARG A 156 8.36 14.60 -17.59
N GLN A 157 8.73 15.27 -16.50
CA GLN A 157 10.06 15.83 -16.29
C GLN A 157 10.43 15.78 -14.81
N ALA A 158 11.72 15.85 -14.52
CA ALA A 158 12.21 15.97 -13.15
C ALA A 158 11.74 17.30 -12.52
N PRO A 159 11.45 17.32 -11.21
CA PRO A 159 11.18 18.55 -10.48
C PRO A 159 12.40 19.45 -10.49
N SER A 160 12.17 20.76 -10.59
CA SER A 160 13.21 21.76 -10.33
C SER A 160 13.71 21.66 -8.88
N ALA A 161 14.85 22.29 -8.57
CA ALA A 161 15.40 22.30 -7.22
C ALA A 161 14.41 22.85 -6.16
N LYS A 162 13.57 23.84 -6.54
CA LYS A 162 12.54 24.41 -5.66
C LYS A 162 11.40 23.42 -5.42
N GLU A 163 10.97 22.73 -6.46
CA GLU A 163 9.90 21.73 -6.39
C GLU A 163 10.35 20.49 -5.64
N MET A 164 11.59 20.02 -5.83
CA MET A 164 12.15 18.91 -5.07
C MET A 164 12.24 19.24 -3.57
N LYS A 165 12.64 20.48 -3.21
CA LYS A 165 12.58 20.94 -1.81
C LYS A 165 11.16 20.95 -1.27
N ARG A 166 10.15 21.30 -2.09
CA ARG A 166 8.75 21.23 -1.69
C ARG A 166 8.30 19.78 -1.47
N ILE A 167 8.63 18.86 -2.39
CA ILE A 167 8.35 17.42 -2.24
C ILE A 167 8.94 16.89 -0.92
N GLN A 168 10.21 17.19 -0.63
CA GLN A 168 10.86 16.79 0.62
C GLN A 168 10.13 17.33 1.85
N ARG A 169 9.72 18.60 1.84
CA ARG A 169 8.98 19.21 2.95
C ARG A 169 7.62 18.56 3.20
N GLU A 170 6.91 18.15 2.15
CA GLU A 170 5.62 17.46 2.32
C GLU A 170 5.81 16.06 2.89
N ILE A 171 6.84 15.33 2.45
CA ILE A 171 7.17 14.01 3.00
C ILE A 171 7.63 14.16 4.46
N GLU A 172 8.50 15.12 4.76
CA GLU A 172 8.96 15.42 6.12
C GLU A 172 7.80 15.77 7.06
N LYS A 173 6.83 16.56 6.56
CA LYS A 173 5.61 16.87 7.30
C LYS A 173 4.79 15.61 7.56
N ALA A 174 4.54 14.79 6.54
CA ALA A 174 3.80 13.53 6.70
C ALA A 174 4.47 12.58 7.71
N MET A 175 5.80 12.43 7.67
CA MET A 175 6.54 11.61 8.63
C MET A 175 6.36 12.13 10.07
N ARG A 176 6.45 13.45 10.30
CA ARG A 176 6.20 14.05 11.63
C ARG A 176 4.76 13.85 12.12
N GLU A 177 3.81 13.82 11.20
CA GLU A 177 2.39 13.68 11.50
C GLU A 177 1.95 12.22 11.69
N GLY A 178 2.87 11.25 11.53
CA GLY A 178 2.64 9.84 11.88
C GLY A 178 2.68 8.86 10.70
N ALA A 179 3.07 9.28 9.50
CA ALA A 179 3.32 8.33 8.42
C ALA A 179 4.51 7.41 8.76
N LEU A 180 4.38 6.10 8.54
CA LEU A 180 5.44 5.11 8.85
C LEU A 180 6.64 5.17 7.90
N GLY A 181 6.50 5.88 6.78
CA GLY A 181 7.44 5.84 5.68
C GLY A 181 6.83 6.40 4.41
N MET A 182 7.48 6.13 3.28
CA MET A 182 7.02 6.54 1.97
C MET A 182 6.77 5.31 1.09
N SER A 183 5.74 5.35 0.25
CA SER A 183 5.56 4.37 -0.81
C SER A 183 5.79 4.99 -2.20
N ALA A 184 6.13 4.18 -3.20
CA ALA A 184 6.14 4.61 -4.60
C ALA A 184 5.53 3.55 -5.53
N GLY A 185 4.86 4.01 -6.59
CA GLY A 185 4.35 3.17 -7.67
C GLY A 185 5.02 3.53 -8.97
N LEU A 186 6.12 2.87 -9.29
CA LEU A 186 6.98 3.22 -10.41
C LEU A 186 6.46 2.70 -11.75
N ILE A 187 5.49 1.78 -11.73
CA ILE A 187 4.79 1.34 -12.93
C ILE A 187 3.71 2.35 -13.38
N TYR A 188 3.26 3.24 -12.48
CA TYR A 188 2.14 4.14 -12.72
C TYR A 188 2.57 5.61 -12.79
N PRO A 189 2.00 6.43 -13.70
CA PRO A 189 2.13 7.87 -13.62
C PRO A 189 1.49 8.46 -12.34
N PRO A 190 2.07 9.52 -11.76
CA PRO A 190 3.30 10.19 -12.19
C PRO A 190 4.60 9.54 -11.71
N GLY A 191 4.54 8.47 -10.90
CA GLY A 191 5.72 7.80 -10.33
C GLY A 191 6.63 7.19 -11.39
N SER A 192 6.06 6.69 -12.50
CA SER A 192 6.83 6.16 -13.63
C SER A 192 7.74 7.18 -14.30
N TYR A 193 7.47 8.49 -14.13
CA TYR A 193 8.32 9.56 -14.67
C TYR A 193 9.52 9.88 -13.77
N ALA A 194 9.52 9.38 -12.53
CA ALA A 194 10.56 9.69 -11.56
C ALA A 194 11.85 8.94 -11.87
N THR A 195 12.96 9.69 -11.76
CA THR A 195 14.30 9.11 -11.87
C THR A 195 14.75 8.51 -10.55
N LYS A 196 15.74 7.61 -10.58
CA LYS A 196 16.41 7.11 -9.37
C LYS A 196 16.89 8.25 -8.46
N GLN A 197 17.49 9.29 -9.04
CA GLN A 197 18.03 10.41 -8.28
C GLN A 197 16.93 11.24 -7.60
N GLU A 198 15.77 11.38 -8.26
CA GLU A 198 14.59 12.03 -7.69
C GLU A 198 14.07 11.25 -6.48
N LEU A 199 13.94 9.92 -6.60
CA LEU A 199 13.49 9.05 -5.50
C LEU A 199 14.46 9.03 -4.33
N ILE A 200 15.77 8.91 -4.59
CA ILE A 200 16.82 8.99 -3.56
C ILE A 200 16.74 10.34 -2.82
N SER A 201 16.49 11.43 -3.54
CA SER A 201 16.31 12.76 -2.95
C SER A 201 15.03 12.84 -2.11
N ALA A 202 13.92 12.27 -2.59
CA ALA A 202 12.63 12.24 -1.88
C ALA A 202 12.69 11.42 -0.57
N LEU A 203 13.53 10.39 -0.53
CA LEU A 203 13.71 9.49 0.62
C LEU A 203 14.54 10.09 1.77
N LYS A 204 15.18 11.24 1.58
CA LYS A 204 15.97 11.89 2.64
C LYS A 204 15.19 12.08 3.96
N PRO A 205 14.01 12.71 3.99
CA PRO A 205 13.20 12.84 5.21
C PRO A 205 12.73 11.50 5.78
N VAL A 206 12.51 10.48 4.94
CA VAL A 206 12.12 9.13 5.38
C VAL A 206 13.26 8.51 6.19
N ARG A 207 14.49 8.58 5.67
CA ARG A 207 15.69 8.13 6.39
C ARG A 207 15.88 8.87 7.71
N GLU A 208 15.71 10.19 7.72
CA GLU A 208 15.90 11.02 8.92
C GLU A 208 14.90 10.68 10.03
N ALA A 209 13.74 10.15 9.65
CA ALA A 209 12.70 9.67 10.57
C ALA A 209 12.74 8.14 10.81
N ASP A 210 13.79 7.44 10.36
CA ASP A 210 13.92 5.97 10.43
C ASP A 210 12.71 5.21 9.83
N GLY A 211 12.10 5.79 8.79
CA GLY A 211 10.93 5.23 8.11
C GLY A 211 11.28 4.14 7.08
N ILE A 212 10.23 3.49 6.57
CA ILE A 212 10.36 2.46 5.53
C ILE A 212 10.08 3.03 4.13
N PHE A 213 10.64 2.37 3.11
CA PHE A 213 10.32 2.62 1.70
C PHE A 213 9.64 1.41 1.06
N SER A 214 8.34 1.50 0.83
CA SER A 214 7.56 0.48 0.10
C SER A 214 7.51 0.80 -1.39
N CYS A 215 7.71 -0.20 -2.26
CA CYS A 215 7.77 0.05 -3.69
C CYS A 215 7.03 -0.99 -4.53
N HIS A 216 5.99 -0.54 -5.24
CA HIS A 216 5.55 -1.18 -6.47
C HIS A 216 6.52 -0.80 -7.57
N ILE A 217 7.41 -1.74 -7.88
CA ILE A 217 8.50 -1.57 -8.82
C ILE A 217 8.03 -1.29 -10.26
N ARG A 218 8.94 -0.75 -11.06
CA ARG A 218 8.66 -0.22 -12.41
C ARG A 218 8.14 -1.26 -13.39
N SER A 219 8.56 -2.51 -13.21
CA SER A 219 8.12 -3.64 -14.02
C SER A 219 8.04 -4.89 -13.16
N GLU A 220 6.97 -5.65 -13.36
CA GLU A 220 6.75 -6.95 -12.73
C GLU A 220 6.86 -8.10 -13.76
N GLY A 221 7.25 -7.78 -15.00
CA GLY A 221 7.30 -8.72 -16.13
C GLY A 221 8.66 -8.72 -16.82
N ASP A 222 8.71 -8.25 -18.07
CA ASP A 222 9.90 -8.37 -18.93
C ASP A 222 11.15 -7.74 -18.31
N GLU A 223 11.00 -6.60 -17.65
CA GLU A 223 12.08 -5.89 -16.95
C GLU A 223 12.09 -6.11 -15.41
N LEU A 224 11.55 -7.23 -14.93
CA LEU A 224 11.45 -7.51 -13.48
C LEU A 224 12.80 -7.41 -12.75
N LEU A 225 13.85 -8.03 -13.29
CA LEU A 225 15.16 -8.07 -12.63
C LEU A 225 15.83 -6.69 -12.65
N GLU A 226 15.63 -5.93 -13.71
CA GLU A 226 16.09 -4.55 -13.85
C GLU A 226 15.40 -3.64 -12.83
N ALA A 227 14.09 -3.79 -12.67
CA ALA A 227 13.29 -3.03 -11.71
C ALA A 227 13.66 -3.36 -10.25
N ILE A 228 13.97 -4.63 -9.93
CA ILE A 228 14.48 -5.02 -8.61
C ILE A 228 15.87 -4.43 -8.37
N ARG A 229 16.77 -4.44 -9.37
CA ARG A 229 18.09 -3.80 -9.25
C ARG A 229 17.97 -2.29 -9.04
N GLU A 230 17.02 -1.64 -9.72
CA GLU A 230 16.69 -0.23 -9.49
C GLU A 230 16.26 0.00 -8.04
N LEU A 231 15.34 -0.82 -7.51
CA LEU A 231 14.87 -0.72 -6.12
C LEU A 231 16.03 -0.88 -5.12
N ILE A 232 16.87 -1.90 -5.30
CA ILE A 232 18.04 -2.15 -4.45
C ILE A 232 18.98 -0.95 -4.49
N GLU A 233 19.29 -0.42 -5.68
CA GLU A 233 20.17 0.75 -5.82
C GLU A 233 19.62 1.99 -5.10
N ILE A 234 18.31 2.24 -5.23
CA ILE A 234 17.63 3.34 -4.55
C ILE A 234 17.73 3.14 -3.02
N GLY A 235 17.34 1.96 -2.52
CA GLY A 235 17.36 1.65 -1.09
C GLY A 235 18.75 1.78 -0.48
N THR A 236 19.77 1.22 -1.13
CA THR A 236 21.17 1.30 -0.69
C THR A 236 21.68 2.74 -0.67
N LYS A 237 21.44 3.53 -1.74
CA LYS A 237 21.92 4.92 -1.81
C LYS A 237 21.17 5.84 -0.86
N ALA A 238 19.86 5.64 -0.70
CA ALA A 238 19.03 6.40 0.23
C ALA A 238 19.25 5.98 1.69
N ARG A 239 19.81 4.78 1.94
CA ARG A 239 20.02 4.19 3.28
C ARG A 239 18.70 4.08 4.06
N VAL A 240 17.69 3.49 3.44
CA VAL A 240 16.38 3.23 4.03
C VAL A 240 16.07 1.74 4.01
N ARG A 241 15.19 1.31 4.92
CA ARG A 241 14.61 -0.04 4.90
C ARG A 241 13.63 -0.15 3.74
N VAL A 242 13.62 -1.27 3.04
CA VAL A 242 12.88 -1.46 1.79
C VAL A 242 11.86 -2.57 1.93
N GLU A 243 10.64 -2.31 1.45
CA GLU A 243 9.58 -3.29 1.26
C GLU A 243 9.27 -3.40 -0.23
N LEU A 244 9.51 -4.56 -0.82
CA LEU A 244 9.11 -4.87 -2.19
C LEU A 244 7.65 -5.33 -2.18
N SER A 245 6.78 -4.44 -2.64
CA SER A 245 5.35 -4.69 -2.69
C SER A 245 5.00 -5.86 -3.59
N HIS A 246 4.12 -6.74 -3.09
CA HIS A 246 3.40 -7.79 -3.81
C HIS A 246 4.21 -8.49 -4.90
N LEU A 247 5.39 -8.99 -4.53
CA LEU A 247 6.39 -9.56 -5.44
C LEU A 247 5.74 -10.57 -6.39
N LYS A 248 5.86 -10.41 -7.71
CA LYS A 248 5.29 -11.33 -8.70
C LYS A 248 6.13 -11.43 -9.98
N THR A 249 5.85 -12.46 -10.77
CA THR A 249 6.35 -12.67 -12.13
C THR A 249 5.16 -12.64 -13.10
N SER A 250 4.90 -11.47 -13.68
CA SER A 250 3.76 -11.24 -14.57
C SER A 250 4.02 -11.81 -15.95
N GLY A 251 3.16 -12.73 -16.40
CA GLY A 251 3.28 -13.41 -17.69
C GLY A 251 4.11 -14.71 -17.63
N PRO A 252 3.65 -15.81 -18.28
CA PRO A 252 4.37 -17.09 -18.30
C PRO A 252 5.83 -16.99 -18.74
N GLU A 253 6.13 -16.08 -19.67
CA GLU A 253 7.45 -15.76 -20.18
C GLU A 253 8.43 -15.25 -19.10
N ASN A 254 7.91 -14.81 -17.96
CA ASN A 254 8.67 -14.24 -16.85
C ASN A 254 8.75 -15.14 -15.62
N TRP A 255 8.05 -16.28 -15.58
CA TRP A 255 7.98 -17.16 -14.40
C TRP A 255 9.34 -17.74 -14.00
N ASN A 256 10.19 -18.01 -14.98
CA ASN A 256 11.56 -18.49 -14.76
C ASN A 256 12.48 -17.48 -14.04
N LYS A 257 12.04 -16.22 -13.83
CA LYS A 257 12.84 -15.19 -13.16
C LYS A 257 12.80 -15.27 -11.64
N LEU A 258 11.92 -16.08 -11.04
CA LEU A 258 11.67 -16.10 -9.61
C LEU A 258 12.92 -16.44 -8.78
N ASP A 259 13.68 -17.47 -9.17
CA ASP A 259 14.91 -17.85 -8.47
C ASP A 259 15.93 -16.70 -8.48
N LYS A 260 16.08 -16.03 -9.63
CA LYS A 260 16.98 -14.88 -9.76
C LYS A 260 16.54 -13.67 -8.95
N THR A 261 15.24 -13.50 -8.77
CA THR A 261 14.68 -12.48 -7.86
C THR A 261 15.09 -12.75 -6.41
N PHE A 262 14.95 -13.99 -5.92
CA PHE A 262 15.38 -14.34 -4.57
C PHE A 262 16.88 -14.15 -4.37
N GLU A 263 17.70 -14.60 -5.33
CA GLU A 263 19.15 -14.37 -5.30
C GLU A 263 19.52 -12.88 -5.17
N LEU A 264 18.82 -11.98 -5.90
CA LEU A 264 19.07 -10.53 -5.83
C LEU A 264 18.73 -9.96 -4.45
N ILE A 265 17.58 -10.35 -3.89
CA ILE A 265 17.12 -9.91 -2.56
C ILE A 265 18.09 -10.40 -1.48
N GLU A 266 18.41 -11.69 -1.46
CA GLU A 266 19.34 -12.28 -0.48
C GLU A 266 20.74 -11.68 -0.58
N LYS A 267 21.22 -11.40 -1.81
CA LYS A 267 22.50 -10.73 -2.01
C LYS A 267 22.48 -9.31 -1.43
N ALA A 268 21.41 -8.55 -1.64
CA ALA A 268 21.27 -7.22 -1.07
C ALA A 268 21.21 -7.25 0.46
N GLN A 269 20.49 -8.22 1.04
CA GLN A 269 20.46 -8.46 2.49
C GLN A 269 21.86 -8.75 3.05
N LYS A 270 22.64 -9.64 2.40
CA LYS A 270 24.04 -9.93 2.78
C LYS A 270 24.95 -8.72 2.67
N GLN A 271 24.60 -7.75 1.82
CA GLN A 271 25.31 -6.47 1.67
C GLN A 271 24.83 -5.37 2.64
N GLY A 272 23.91 -5.71 3.55
CA GLY A 272 23.43 -4.83 4.62
C GLY A 272 22.19 -4.00 4.29
N LEU A 273 21.56 -4.19 3.12
CA LEU A 273 20.26 -3.58 2.85
C LEU A 273 19.16 -4.39 3.57
N GLU A 274 18.42 -3.76 4.48
CA GLU A 274 17.20 -4.37 5.02
C GLU A 274 16.10 -4.28 3.96
N ILE A 275 15.97 -5.33 3.16
CA ILE A 275 14.92 -5.48 2.14
C ILE A 275 14.06 -6.71 2.45
N LYS A 276 12.74 -6.52 2.43
CA LYS A 276 11.72 -7.57 2.56
C LYS A 276 10.72 -7.48 1.42
N ALA A 277 9.78 -8.41 1.36
CA ALA A 277 8.73 -8.44 0.35
C ALA A 277 7.45 -9.07 0.89
N ASP A 278 6.32 -8.57 0.42
CA ASP A 278 4.99 -9.13 0.66
C ASP A 278 4.45 -9.83 -0.61
N ARG A 279 3.40 -10.64 -0.43
CA ARG A 279 2.63 -11.23 -1.53
C ARG A 279 1.24 -11.62 -1.06
N TYR A 280 0.26 -11.50 -1.95
CA TYR A 280 -1.06 -12.10 -1.79
C TYR A 280 -1.12 -13.52 -2.39
N PRO A 281 -1.90 -14.45 -1.81
CA PRO A 281 -1.93 -15.86 -2.22
C PRO A 281 -2.84 -16.13 -3.43
N TYR A 282 -2.73 -15.34 -4.49
CA TYR A 282 -3.53 -15.47 -5.71
C TYR A 282 -2.66 -15.41 -6.96
N THR A 283 -3.12 -16.07 -8.03
CA THR A 283 -2.45 -16.09 -9.35
C THR A 283 -2.89 -14.97 -10.28
N ALA A 284 -3.80 -14.11 -9.84
CA ALA A 284 -4.32 -12.97 -10.58
C ALA A 284 -4.03 -11.66 -9.83
N SER A 285 -3.65 -10.62 -10.55
CA SER A 285 -3.53 -9.26 -10.03
C SER A 285 -4.77 -8.42 -10.35
N PHE A 286 -4.95 -7.33 -9.62
CA PHE A 286 -6.03 -6.37 -9.84
C PHE A 286 -5.48 -4.95 -9.80
N THR A 287 -5.87 -4.11 -10.77
CA THR A 287 -5.57 -2.68 -10.84
C THR A 287 -6.52 -1.99 -11.81
N SER A 288 -6.42 -0.66 -11.95
CA SER A 288 -7.21 0.09 -12.93
C SER A 288 -6.88 -0.33 -14.36
N LEU A 289 -7.91 -0.44 -15.21
CA LEU A 289 -7.75 -0.75 -16.64
C LEU A 289 -6.84 0.26 -17.36
N SER A 290 -6.77 1.50 -16.88
CA SER A 290 -5.90 2.52 -17.48
C SER A 290 -4.41 2.15 -17.44
N ALA A 291 -3.99 1.21 -16.57
CA ALA A 291 -2.62 0.72 -16.49
C ALA A 291 -2.10 0.09 -17.79
N VAL A 292 -2.97 -0.32 -18.72
CA VAL A 292 -2.56 -0.83 -20.04
C VAL A 292 -2.09 0.27 -20.97
N LEU A 293 -2.48 1.52 -20.73
CA LEU A 293 -2.18 2.65 -21.60
C LEU A 293 -0.68 3.02 -21.52
N PRO A 294 -0.08 3.47 -22.63
CA PRO A 294 1.26 4.05 -22.58
C PRO A 294 1.35 5.20 -21.57
N ASP A 295 2.45 5.26 -20.83
CA ASP A 295 2.67 6.23 -19.76
C ASP A 295 2.49 7.68 -20.24
N TRP A 296 2.97 8.02 -21.44
CA TRP A 296 2.88 9.37 -22.02
C TRP A 296 1.44 9.87 -22.19
N VAL A 297 0.44 8.99 -22.22
CA VAL A 297 -0.97 9.39 -22.34
C VAL A 297 -1.41 10.22 -21.12
N PHE A 298 -0.84 9.94 -19.95
CA PHE A 298 -1.18 10.60 -18.69
C PHE A 298 -0.48 11.94 -18.49
N GLU A 299 0.40 12.34 -19.40
CA GLU A 299 1.11 13.61 -19.31
C GLU A 299 0.13 14.80 -19.22
N GLY A 300 0.35 15.66 -18.22
CA GLY A 300 -0.51 16.81 -17.93
C GLY A 300 -1.70 16.52 -17.01
N GLY A 301 -2.13 15.26 -16.86
CA GLY A 301 -3.23 14.87 -15.95
C GLY A 301 -4.60 15.39 -16.39
N GLY A 302 -5.62 15.22 -15.54
CA GLY A 302 -6.96 15.81 -15.71
C GLY A 302 -7.52 15.84 -17.13
N GLU A 303 -7.80 17.04 -17.63
CA GLU A 303 -8.34 17.27 -18.97
C GLU A 303 -7.34 16.96 -20.08
N ALA A 304 -6.04 17.21 -19.86
CA ALA A 304 -4.98 16.91 -20.83
C ALA A 304 -4.88 15.39 -21.09
N TYR A 305 -5.04 14.56 -20.04
CA TYR A 305 -5.14 13.11 -20.18
C TYR A 305 -6.30 12.70 -21.12
N LEU A 306 -7.50 13.28 -20.91
CA LEU A 306 -8.66 12.99 -21.75
C LEU A 306 -8.47 13.48 -23.19
N GLU A 307 -7.79 14.61 -23.36
CA GLU A 307 -7.44 15.16 -24.67
C GLU A 307 -6.41 14.28 -25.40
N ASN A 308 -5.39 13.78 -24.69
CA ASN A 308 -4.39 12.86 -25.22
C ASN A 308 -5.02 11.57 -25.75
N LEU A 309 -5.98 11.01 -25.01
CA LEU A 309 -6.76 9.84 -25.44
C LEU A 309 -7.52 10.09 -26.75
N LYS A 310 -8.16 11.27 -26.88
CA LYS A 310 -8.94 11.64 -28.06
C LYS A 310 -8.05 11.89 -29.27
N LYS A 311 -7.02 12.73 -29.11
CA LYS A 311 -6.14 13.18 -30.20
C LYS A 311 -5.21 12.08 -30.71
N ASN A 312 -4.71 11.21 -29.82
CA ASN A 312 -3.66 10.24 -30.17
C ASN A 312 -4.16 8.80 -30.29
N ARG A 313 -5.47 8.59 -30.49
CA ARG A 313 -6.09 7.25 -30.53
C ARG A 313 -5.40 6.27 -31.48
N LYS A 314 -4.95 6.74 -32.66
CA LYS A 314 -4.24 5.90 -33.64
C LYS A 314 -2.92 5.37 -33.09
N ARG A 315 -2.08 6.27 -32.56
CA ARG A 315 -0.80 5.92 -31.94
C ARG A 315 -0.98 4.98 -30.74
N ILE A 316 -1.97 5.25 -29.88
CA ILE A 316 -2.29 4.38 -28.74
C ILE A 316 -2.63 2.98 -29.22
N LYS A 317 -3.50 2.84 -30.23
CA LYS A 317 -3.84 1.52 -30.81
C LYS A 317 -2.62 0.81 -31.38
N GLU A 318 -1.75 1.52 -32.09
CA GLU A 318 -0.52 0.95 -32.64
C GLU A 318 0.41 0.44 -31.53
N GLU A 319 0.63 1.22 -30.46
CA GLU A 319 1.45 0.79 -29.32
C GLU A 319 0.83 -0.40 -28.57
N LEU A 320 -0.49 -0.39 -28.33
CA LEU A 320 -1.21 -1.50 -27.70
C LEU A 320 -1.23 -2.77 -28.56
N SER A 321 -1.23 -2.64 -29.89
CA SER A 321 -1.21 -3.79 -30.80
C SER A 321 0.11 -4.57 -30.79
N LYS A 322 1.18 -4.00 -30.24
CA LYS A 322 2.46 -4.70 -30.04
C LYS A 322 2.41 -5.72 -28.90
N LYS A 323 1.37 -5.68 -28.06
CA LYS A 323 1.18 -6.69 -27.01
C LYS A 323 0.86 -8.04 -27.67
N PRO A 324 1.38 -9.15 -27.15
CA PRO A 324 1.06 -10.49 -27.64
C PRO A 324 -0.46 -10.76 -27.67
N ASN A 325 -0.93 -11.56 -28.63
CA ASN A 325 -2.37 -11.83 -28.81
C ASN A 325 -3.04 -12.45 -27.56
N ASP A 326 -2.28 -13.20 -26.77
CA ASP A 326 -2.73 -13.82 -25.53
C ASP A 326 -2.72 -12.86 -24.33
N TYR A 327 -2.07 -11.69 -24.43
CA TYR A 327 -2.10 -10.65 -23.40
C TYR A 327 -3.54 -10.22 -23.09
N TRP A 328 -4.32 -9.91 -24.14
CA TRP A 328 -5.69 -9.42 -23.99
C TRP A 328 -6.66 -10.49 -23.48
N LYS A 329 -6.36 -11.78 -23.71
CA LYS A 329 -7.17 -12.90 -23.18
C LYS A 329 -7.05 -13.05 -21.67
N ARG A 330 -6.02 -12.46 -21.06
CA ARG A 330 -5.75 -12.50 -19.62
C ARG A 330 -6.33 -11.30 -18.87
N ILE A 331 -6.88 -10.32 -19.58
CA ILE A 331 -7.48 -9.14 -18.97
C ILE A 331 -8.97 -9.38 -18.79
N ILE A 332 -9.42 -9.37 -17.54
CA ILE A 332 -10.83 -9.41 -17.17
C ILE A 332 -11.21 -8.02 -16.66
N VAL A 333 -12.16 -7.38 -17.32
CA VAL A 333 -12.75 -6.11 -16.85
C VAL A 333 -14.00 -6.46 -16.08
N SER A 334 -13.98 -6.25 -14.77
CA SER A 334 -15.13 -6.43 -13.88
C SER A 334 -15.52 -5.09 -13.29
N GLN A 335 -16.82 -4.91 -13.06
CA GLN A 335 -17.36 -3.74 -12.39
C GLN A 335 -18.53 -4.19 -11.51
N CYS A 336 -18.48 -3.87 -10.21
CA CYS A 336 -19.56 -4.18 -9.29
C CYS A 336 -20.41 -2.93 -9.07
N PHE A 337 -21.66 -2.95 -9.52
CA PHE A 337 -22.61 -1.84 -9.38
C PHE A 337 -23.93 -2.23 -8.68
N SER A 338 -24.16 -3.49 -8.35
CA SER A 338 -25.48 -3.91 -7.89
C SER A 338 -25.64 -3.81 -6.37
N GLU A 339 -26.78 -3.27 -5.93
CA GLU A 339 -27.20 -3.25 -4.51
C GLU A 339 -27.19 -4.63 -3.84
N ARG A 340 -27.43 -5.71 -4.62
CA ARG A 340 -27.39 -7.10 -4.15
C ARG A 340 -26.03 -7.55 -3.60
N ALA A 341 -24.94 -6.87 -3.95
CA ALA A 341 -23.60 -7.13 -3.41
C ALA A 341 -23.31 -6.34 -2.11
N LYS A 342 -24.20 -5.42 -1.72
CA LYS A 342 -24.15 -4.70 -0.44
C LYS A 342 -24.96 -5.40 0.67
N GLU A 343 -25.66 -6.47 0.34
CA GLU A 343 -26.54 -7.23 1.25
C GLU A 343 -25.88 -8.48 1.88
N VAL A 344 -24.55 -8.63 1.79
CA VAL A 344 -23.82 -9.76 2.41
C VAL A 344 -23.26 -9.36 3.76
#